data_AF-A0AAV7YWI1-F1
#
_entry.id   AF-A0AAV7YWI1-F1
#
_cell.length_a   1.000
_cell.length_b   1.000
_cell.length_c   1.000
_cell.angle_alpha   90.00
_cell.angle_beta   90.00
_cell.angle_gamma   90.00
#
_symmetry.space_group_name_H-M   'P 1'
#
loop_
_entity.id
_entity.type
_entity.pdbx_description
1 polymer ?
#
loop_
_entity_poly.entity_id
_entity_poly.type
_entity_poly.pdbx_seq_one_letter_code
_entity_poly.pdbx_strand_id
1 'polypeptide(L)'
;MGNRNNDLKKKRERDRKINQQIESDRKVYEREAKLLVLGTGDSGKSTFIKQTQLLFRDGFSEDEKRTFKKAIRINLIRHTKLLIKACRTLEIELSSQNEEIADLFLEVKPDSNGNLSKKIVNDIKILWDDTAFKESFEKRSQFQIPDTAYHYFDNIDEVAKEDYTPSNVDILNCRIATSGVKVIEFPLSGIPTK
;
A
#
# COMPACT_ATOMS: atom_id res chain seq x y z
N MET A 1 -35.38 -9.79 -50.01
CA MET A 1 -34.65 -8.54 -50.27
C MET A 1 -34.65 -7.56 -49.08
N GLY A 2 -35.70 -7.48 -48.25
CA GLY A 2 -35.79 -6.50 -47.13
C GLY A 2 -34.79 -6.67 -45.98
N ASN A 3 -34.36 -7.89 -45.66
CA ASN A 3 -33.48 -8.15 -44.50
C ASN A 3 -32.04 -7.61 -44.71
N ARG A 4 -31.45 -7.84 -45.89
CA ARG A 4 -30.09 -7.35 -46.22
C ARG A 4 -29.97 -5.82 -46.17
N ASN A 5 -30.99 -5.08 -46.60
CA ASN A 5 -30.96 -3.62 -46.57
C ASN A 5 -31.05 -3.07 -45.15
N ASN A 6 -31.76 -3.78 -44.26
CA ASN A 6 -31.83 -3.42 -42.85
C ASN A 6 -30.49 -3.69 -42.14
N ASP A 7 -29.84 -4.81 -42.47
CA ASP A 7 -28.51 -5.15 -41.97
C ASP A 7 -27.42 -4.19 -42.44
N LEU A 8 -27.48 -3.74 -43.71
CA LEU A 8 -26.57 -2.73 -44.25
C LEU A 8 -26.77 -1.36 -43.59
N LYS A 9 -28.02 -0.96 -43.31
CA LYS A 9 -28.30 0.27 -42.56
C LYS A 9 -27.75 0.19 -41.13
N LYS A 10 -28.02 -0.90 -40.41
CA LYS A 10 -27.48 -1.14 -39.06
C LYS A 10 -25.94 -1.20 -39.04
N LYS A 11 -25.31 -1.71 -40.09
CA LYS A 11 -23.85 -1.70 -40.22
C LYS A 11 -23.32 -0.27 -40.38
N ARG A 12 -23.90 0.51 -41.29
CA ARG A 12 -23.52 1.92 -41.51
C ARG A 12 -23.73 2.79 -40.26
N GLU A 13 -24.80 2.58 -39.51
CA GLU A 13 -25.04 3.28 -38.24
C GLU A 13 -24.01 2.92 -37.17
N ARG A 14 -23.62 1.63 -37.07
CA ARG A 14 -22.53 1.20 -36.19
C ARG A 14 -21.20 1.81 -36.61
N ASP A 15 -20.87 1.76 -37.90
CA ASP A 15 -19.62 2.32 -38.43
C ASP A 15 -19.55 3.84 -38.17
N ARG A 16 -20.67 4.55 -38.31
CA ARG A 16 -20.76 5.99 -37.99
C ARG A 16 -20.54 6.26 -36.50
N LYS A 17 -21.15 5.46 -35.61
CA LYS A 17 -20.97 5.60 -34.15
C LYS A 17 -19.52 5.32 -33.74
N ILE A 18 -18.92 4.27 -34.30
CA ILE A 18 -17.51 3.91 -34.05
C ILE A 18 -16.60 5.06 -34.50
N ASN A 19 -16.79 5.58 -35.71
CA ASN A 19 -15.97 6.70 -36.21
C ASN A 19 -16.14 7.96 -35.36
N GLN A 20 -17.36 8.27 -34.90
CA GLN A 20 -17.60 9.38 -33.99
C GLN A 20 -16.87 9.20 -32.65
N GLN A 21 -16.88 7.98 -32.09
CA GLN A 21 -16.18 7.67 -30.85
C GLN A 21 -14.65 7.73 -31.01
N ILE A 22 -14.11 7.20 -32.12
CA ILE A 22 -12.68 7.31 -32.43
C ILE A 22 -12.25 8.79 -32.50
N GLU A 23 -13.06 9.64 -33.15
CA GLU A 23 -12.72 11.06 -33.27
C GLU A 23 -12.81 11.79 -31.93
N SER A 24 -13.76 11.44 -31.05
CA SER A 24 -13.80 11.99 -29.69
C SER A 24 -12.59 11.53 -28.86
N ASP A 25 -12.26 10.24 -28.91
CA ASP A 25 -11.16 9.66 -28.15
C ASP A 25 -9.81 10.24 -28.62
N ARG A 26 -9.66 10.49 -29.93
CA ARG A 26 -8.48 11.16 -30.49
C ARG A 26 -8.29 12.57 -29.92
N LYS A 27 -9.36 13.35 -29.81
CA LYS A 27 -9.31 14.71 -29.24
C LYS A 27 -8.95 14.72 -27.75
N VAL A 28 -9.39 13.71 -27.01
CA VAL A 28 -9.00 13.53 -25.60
C VAL A 28 -7.53 13.13 -25.52
N TYR A 29 -7.11 12.13 -26.30
CA TYR A 29 -5.73 11.63 -26.35
C TYR A 29 -4.72 12.73 -26.72
N GLU A 30 -5.05 13.60 -27.68
CA GLU A 30 -4.22 14.74 -28.07
C GLU A 30 -4.03 15.77 -26.94
N ARG A 31 -4.93 15.81 -25.95
CA ARG A 31 -4.89 16.74 -24.80
C ARG A 31 -4.34 16.10 -23.52
N GLU A 32 -4.15 14.79 -23.50
CA GLU A 32 -3.61 14.06 -22.36
C GLU A 32 -2.08 14.17 -22.30
N ALA A 33 -1.56 14.63 -21.15
CA ALA A 33 -0.14 14.53 -20.85
C ALA A 33 0.14 13.20 -20.12
N LYS A 34 1.06 12.40 -20.65
CA LYS A 34 1.46 11.13 -20.03
C LYS A 34 2.78 11.28 -19.28
N LEU A 35 2.74 11.09 -17.97
CA LEU A 35 3.92 11.11 -17.10
C LEU A 35 4.33 9.68 -16.75
N LEU A 36 5.60 9.33 -17.02
CA LEU A 36 6.19 8.06 -16.59
C LEU A 36 7.15 8.31 -15.42
N VAL A 37 6.87 7.67 -14.29
CA VAL A 37 7.70 7.79 -13.08
C VAL A 37 8.66 6.60 -13.00
N LEU A 38 9.97 6.86 -13.17
CA LEU A 38 11.03 5.85 -13.13
C LEU A 38 11.96 6.06 -11.94
N GLY A 39 12.64 4.98 -11.51
CA GLY A 39 13.56 5.01 -10.38
C GLY A 39 13.81 3.62 -9.78
N THR A 40 14.87 3.49 -8.99
CA THR A 40 15.27 2.25 -8.31
C THR A 40 14.26 1.80 -7.24
N GLY A 41 14.39 0.58 -6.72
CA GLY A 41 13.55 0.11 -5.61
C GLY A 41 13.54 1.12 -4.44
N ASP A 42 12.38 1.30 -3.81
CA ASP A 42 12.18 2.21 -2.68
C ASP A 42 12.50 3.71 -2.91
N SER A 43 12.69 4.15 -4.16
CA SER A 43 12.93 5.57 -4.51
C SER A 43 11.73 6.51 -4.32
N GLY A 44 10.69 6.11 -3.58
CA GLY A 44 9.51 6.94 -3.31
C GLY A 44 8.47 7.06 -4.43
N LYS A 45 8.59 6.34 -5.56
CA LYS A 45 7.64 6.42 -6.69
C LYS A 45 6.19 6.15 -6.29
N SER A 46 5.97 5.08 -5.52
CA SER A 46 4.64 4.73 -5.03
C SER A 46 4.10 5.81 -4.11
N THR A 47 4.96 6.45 -3.31
CA THR A 47 4.59 7.58 -2.44
C THR A 47 4.19 8.79 -3.26
N PHE A 48 4.95 9.12 -4.32
CA PHE A 48 4.59 10.20 -5.24
C PHE A 48 3.21 9.96 -5.87
N ILE A 49 2.95 8.76 -6.39
CA ILE A 49 1.64 8.40 -6.96
C ILE A 49 0.51 8.55 -5.93
N LYS A 50 0.72 8.06 -4.70
CA LYS A 50 -0.25 8.21 -3.60
C LYS A 50 -0.50 9.67 -3.23
N GLN A 51 0.54 10.52 -3.20
CA GLN A 51 0.39 11.95 -2.95
C GLN A 51 -0.38 12.65 -4.07
N THR A 52 -0.10 12.33 -5.33
CA THR A 52 -0.85 12.85 -6.48
C THR A 52 -2.33 12.46 -6.39
N GLN A 53 -2.64 11.22 -6.01
CA GLN A 53 -4.01 10.80 -5.76
C GLN A 53 -4.67 11.59 -4.63
N LEU A 54 -3.96 11.86 -3.54
CA LEU A 54 -4.49 12.64 -2.43
C LEU A 54 -4.73 14.11 -2.79
N LEU A 55 -3.89 14.69 -3.65
CA LEU A 55 -3.97 16.12 -4.02
C LEU A 55 -4.97 16.41 -5.14
N PHE A 56 -5.11 15.50 -6.12
CA PHE A 56 -5.84 15.77 -7.36
C PHE A 56 -7.05 14.85 -7.59
N ARG A 57 -7.37 13.96 -6.65
CA ARG A 57 -8.58 13.13 -6.65
C ARG A 57 -9.27 13.21 -5.28
N ASP A 58 -10.39 12.52 -5.13
CA ASP A 58 -11.15 12.43 -3.87
C ASP A 58 -10.49 11.53 -2.79
N GLY A 59 -9.15 11.43 -2.82
CA GLY A 59 -8.37 10.59 -1.91
C GLY A 59 -8.42 9.09 -2.24
N PHE A 60 -8.47 8.26 -1.19
CA PHE A 60 -8.50 6.80 -1.29
C PHE A 60 -9.92 6.28 -1.06
N SER A 61 -10.36 5.38 -1.94
CA SER A 61 -11.61 4.65 -1.79
C SER A 61 -11.60 3.71 -0.59
N GLU A 62 -12.79 3.29 -0.14
CA GLU A 62 -12.90 2.34 0.98
C GLU A 62 -12.23 0.99 0.68
N ASP A 63 -12.27 0.51 -0.56
CA ASP A 63 -11.61 -0.74 -0.95
C ASP A 63 -10.08 -0.62 -0.97
N GLU A 64 -9.55 0.55 -1.36
CA GLU A 64 -8.12 0.86 -1.22
C GLU A 64 -7.74 0.90 0.26
N LYS A 65 -8.52 1.59 1.11
CA LYS A 65 -8.27 1.63 2.56
C LYS A 65 -8.29 0.24 3.20
N ARG A 66 -9.23 -0.64 2.81
CA ARG A 66 -9.24 -2.06 3.23
C ARG A 66 -7.97 -2.79 2.81
N THR A 67 -7.48 -2.54 1.59
CA THR A 67 -6.23 -3.11 1.10
C THR A 67 -5.02 -2.63 1.90
N PHE A 68 -4.96 -1.32 2.21
CA PHE A 68 -3.92 -0.74 3.05
C PHE A 68 -3.99 -1.25 4.49
N LYS A 69 -5.19 -1.39 5.06
CA LYS A 69 -5.40 -2.00 6.39
C LYS A 69 -4.76 -3.38 6.47
N LYS A 70 -5.08 -4.24 5.50
CA LYS A 70 -4.48 -5.58 5.38
C LYS A 70 -2.95 -5.51 5.26
N ALA A 71 -2.45 -4.63 4.40
CA ALA A 71 -1.00 -4.48 4.19
C ALA A 71 -0.26 -4.00 5.45
N ILE A 72 -0.83 -3.04 6.20
CA ILE A 72 -0.27 -2.54 7.46
C ILE A 72 -0.12 -3.68 8.47
N ARG A 73 -1.15 -4.51 8.64
CA ARG A 73 -1.14 -5.63 9.58
C ARG A 73 -0.16 -6.73 9.20
N ILE A 74 -0.04 -7.03 7.90
CA ILE A 74 0.98 -7.95 7.38
C ILE A 74 2.38 -7.38 7.62
N ASN A 75 2.56 -6.08 7.38
CA ASN A 75 3.82 -5.38 7.61
C ASN A 75 4.22 -5.37 9.09
N LEU A 76 3.28 -5.22 10.02
CA LEU A 76 3.54 -5.33 11.47
C LEU A 76 4.19 -6.66 11.84
N ILE A 77 3.61 -7.78 11.39
CA ILE A 77 4.18 -9.12 11.63
C ILE A 77 5.58 -9.21 11.00
N ARG A 78 5.72 -8.73 9.76
CA ARG A 78 7.02 -8.75 9.06
C ARG A 78 8.08 -7.92 9.78
N HIS A 79 7.75 -6.71 10.23
CA HIS A 79 8.67 -5.83 10.93
C HIS A 79 9.04 -6.39 12.30
N THR A 80 8.10 -6.98 13.03
CA THR A 80 8.39 -7.67 14.30
C THR A 80 9.43 -8.77 14.07
N LYS A 81 9.25 -9.62 13.04
CA LYS A 81 10.24 -10.65 12.69
C LYS A 81 11.60 -10.08 12.30
N LEU A 82 11.63 -8.96 11.60
CA LEU A 82 12.89 -8.28 11.26
C LEU A 82 13.59 -7.75 12.50
N LEU A 83 12.85 -7.21 13.48
CA LEU A 83 13.40 -6.76 14.76
C LEU A 83 13.96 -7.91 15.59
N ILE A 84 13.28 -9.06 15.66
CA ILE A 84 13.81 -10.27 16.33
C ILE A 84 15.16 -10.67 15.71
N LYS A 85 15.21 -10.72 14.37
CA LYS A 85 16.45 -11.04 13.66
C LYS A 85 17.53 -9.98 13.87
N ALA A 86 17.15 -8.71 13.98
CA ALA A 86 18.05 -7.61 14.27
C ALA A 86 18.67 -7.76 15.67
N CYS A 87 17.87 -8.07 16.70
CA CYS A 87 18.36 -8.33 18.06
C CYS A 87 19.48 -9.39 18.04
N ARG A 88 19.23 -10.52 17.36
CA ARG A 88 20.20 -11.62 17.22
C ARG A 88 21.45 -11.23 16.43
N THR A 89 21.30 -10.46 15.36
CA THR A 89 22.42 -10.04 14.51
C THR A 89 23.31 -9.01 15.21
N LEU A 90 22.72 -8.19 16.06
CA LEU A 90 23.40 -7.14 16.81
C LEU A 90 23.86 -7.58 18.20
N GLU A 91 23.65 -8.85 18.54
CA GLU A 91 23.97 -9.43 19.86
C GLU A 91 23.31 -8.65 21.02
N ILE A 92 22.09 -8.14 20.79
CA ILE A 92 21.27 -7.49 21.79
C ILE A 92 20.39 -8.55 22.44
N GLU A 93 20.63 -8.82 23.72
CA GLU A 93 19.93 -9.87 24.46
C GLU A 93 18.49 -9.46 24.79
N LEU A 94 17.53 -10.29 24.35
CA LEU A 94 16.16 -10.21 24.84
C LEU A 94 16.08 -10.79 26.26
N SER A 95 15.09 -10.36 27.03
CA SER A 95 14.80 -11.02 28.30
C SER A 95 14.46 -12.50 28.09
N SER A 96 14.81 -13.38 29.04
CA SER A 96 14.65 -14.83 28.88
C SER A 96 13.21 -15.27 28.59
N GLN A 97 12.22 -14.54 29.13
CA GLN A 97 10.79 -14.78 28.85
C GLN A 97 10.41 -14.38 27.42
N ASN A 98 11.04 -13.35 26.88
CA ASN A 98 10.76 -12.82 25.55
C ASN A 98 11.49 -13.59 24.45
N GLU A 99 12.59 -14.28 24.75
CA GLU A 99 13.28 -15.14 23.78
C GLU A 99 12.39 -16.29 23.30
N GLU A 100 11.68 -16.96 24.23
CA GLU A 100 10.72 -18.02 23.88
C GLU A 100 9.57 -17.48 23.00
N ILE A 101 9.05 -16.29 23.34
CA ILE A 101 8.01 -15.62 22.55
C ILE A 101 8.55 -15.28 21.16
N ALA A 102 9.77 -14.77 21.07
CA ALA A 102 10.41 -14.39 19.81
C ALA A 102 10.62 -15.60 18.89
N ASP A 103 11.09 -16.73 19.42
CA ASP A 103 11.23 -17.98 18.67
C ASP A 103 9.91 -18.48 18.10
N LEU A 104 8.87 -18.51 18.93
CA LEU A 104 7.52 -18.89 18.48
C LEU A 104 6.98 -17.88 17.45
N PHE A 105 7.28 -16.60 17.60
CA PHE A 105 6.81 -15.55 16.69
C PHE A 105 7.45 -15.64 15.30
N LEU A 106 8.69 -16.11 15.20
CA LEU A 106 9.36 -16.29 13.90
C LEU A 106 8.63 -17.27 12.98
N GLU A 107 7.90 -18.24 13.54
CA GLU A 107 7.09 -19.21 12.79
C GLU A 107 5.70 -18.69 12.38
N VAL A 108 5.24 -17.57 12.94
CA VAL A 108 3.90 -17.01 12.68
C VAL A 108 3.76 -16.58 11.22
N LYS A 109 2.85 -17.20 10.46
CA LYS A 109 2.56 -16.75 9.09
C LYS A 109 1.49 -15.66 9.11
N PRO A 110 1.68 -14.53 8.40
CA PRO A 110 0.66 -13.51 8.31
C PRO A 110 -0.59 -14.08 7.63
N ASP A 111 -1.76 -13.80 8.19
CA ASP A 111 -3.02 -14.16 7.59
C ASP A 111 -3.20 -13.46 6.23
N SER A 112 -3.79 -14.17 5.27
CA SER A 112 -4.00 -13.63 3.93
C SER A 112 -4.99 -12.47 3.91
N ASN A 113 -5.86 -12.30 4.90
CA ASN A 113 -6.72 -11.13 5.05
C ASN A 113 -6.12 -10.07 5.98
N GLY A 114 -4.92 -10.33 6.50
CA GLY A 114 -4.24 -9.48 7.46
C GLY A 114 -4.94 -9.47 8.82
N ASN A 115 -5.66 -10.52 9.21
CA ASN A 115 -6.26 -10.59 10.55
C ASN A 115 -5.17 -10.78 11.63
N LEU A 116 -5.29 -10.05 12.73
CA LEU A 116 -4.42 -10.18 13.90
C LEU A 116 -5.17 -10.90 15.00
N SER A 117 -4.68 -12.07 15.41
CA SER A 117 -5.25 -12.79 16.56
C SER A 117 -4.85 -12.09 17.86
N LYS A 118 -5.66 -12.25 18.92
CA LYS A 118 -5.36 -11.70 20.25
C LYS A 118 -3.97 -12.12 20.75
N LYS A 119 -3.56 -13.37 20.45
CA LYS A 119 -2.24 -13.88 20.77
C LYS A 119 -1.14 -13.08 20.06
N ILE A 120 -1.25 -12.89 18.74
CA ILE A 120 -0.25 -12.14 17.95
C ILE A 120 -0.14 -10.70 18.46
N VAL A 121 -1.27 -10.05 18.74
CA VAL A 121 -1.28 -8.68 19.28
C VAL A 121 -0.54 -8.63 20.63
N ASN A 122 -0.85 -9.56 21.53
CA ASN A 122 -0.21 -9.63 22.84
C ASN A 122 1.30 -9.91 22.73
N ASP A 123 1.70 -10.86 21.89
CA ASP A 123 3.10 -11.21 21.66
C ASP A 123 3.88 -9.98 21.14
N ILE A 124 3.33 -9.24 20.17
CA ILE A 124 3.96 -8.01 19.68
C ILE A 124 4.08 -6.94 20.77
N LYS A 125 3.06 -6.78 21.63
CA LYS A 125 3.10 -5.81 22.74
C LYS A 125 4.22 -6.13 23.73
N ILE A 126 4.33 -7.39 24.14
CA ILE A 126 5.37 -7.85 25.07
C ILE A 126 6.76 -7.63 24.46
N LEU A 127 6.94 -8.02 23.20
CA LEU A 127 8.21 -7.85 22.49
C LEU A 127 8.55 -6.37 22.31
N TRP A 128 7.59 -5.52 21.92
CA TRP A 128 7.82 -4.08 21.71
C TRP A 128 8.18 -3.34 23.00
N ASP A 129 7.68 -3.79 24.14
CA ASP A 129 8.01 -3.16 25.42
C ASP A 129 9.45 -3.46 25.88
N ASP A 130 10.04 -4.56 25.40
CA ASP A 130 11.42 -4.94 25.69
C ASP A 130 12.42 -3.88 25.21
N THR A 131 13.38 -3.54 26.08
CA THR A 131 14.44 -2.58 25.79
C THR A 131 15.29 -2.99 24.58
N ALA A 132 15.50 -4.30 24.37
CA ALA A 132 16.26 -4.82 23.24
C ALA A 132 15.56 -4.56 21.90
N PHE A 133 14.23 -4.61 21.88
CA PHE A 133 13.44 -4.26 20.69
C PHE A 133 13.55 -2.78 20.35
N LYS A 134 13.44 -1.92 21.37
CA LYS A 134 13.59 -0.47 21.22
C LYS A 134 15.00 -0.12 20.73
N GLU A 135 16.05 -0.73 21.30
CA GLU A 135 17.44 -0.52 20.85
C GLU A 135 17.65 -1.02 19.41
N SER A 136 17.10 -2.18 19.05
CA SER A 136 17.17 -2.71 17.69
C SER A 136 16.44 -1.82 16.69
N PHE A 137 15.33 -1.19 17.10
CA PHE A 137 14.60 -0.23 16.29
C PHE A 137 15.37 1.07 16.05
N GLU A 138 16.25 1.51 16.94
CA GLU A 138 17.14 2.65 16.66
C GLU A 138 18.09 2.35 15.49
N LYS A 139 18.43 1.08 15.29
CA LYS A 139 19.27 0.60 14.18
C LYS A 139 18.43 0.12 12.96
N ARG A 140 17.13 0.44 12.91
CA ARG A 140 16.16 0.03 11.88
C ARG A 140 16.56 0.28 10.42
N SER A 141 17.37 1.31 10.17
CA SER A 141 17.86 1.65 8.83
C SER A 141 18.66 0.51 8.19
N GLN A 142 19.34 -0.29 9.01
CA GLN A 142 20.11 -1.46 8.56
C GLN A 142 19.20 -2.62 8.11
N PHE A 143 17.95 -2.65 8.56
CA PHE A 143 17.00 -3.75 8.36
C PHE A 143 15.79 -3.38 7.49
N GLN A 144 15.83 -2.21 6.82
CA GLN A 144 14.77 -1.71 5.94
C GLN A 144 13.37 -1.62 6.59
N ILE A 145 13.32 -1.31 7.88
CA ILE A 145 12.07 -1.03 8.58
C ILE A 145 11.78 0.48 8.44
N PRO A 146 10.56 0.90 8.02
CA PRO A 146 10.22 2.31 7.91
C PRO A 146 10.30 3.06 9.24
N ASP A 147 10.77 4.31 9.22
CA ASP A 147 10.84 5.16 10.41
C ASP A 147 9.50 5.29 11.11
N THR A 148 8.40 5.41 10.37
CA THR A 148 7.06 5.60 10.92
C THR A 148 6.43 4.31 11.44
N ALA A 149 7.15 3.19 11.46
CA ALA A 149 6.60 1.92 11.91
C ALA A 149 6.30 1.91 13.43
N TYR A 150 7.00 2.72 14.24
CA TYR A 150 6.80 2.80 15.70
C TYR A 150 5.34 3.06 16.08
N HIS A 151 4.65 3.96 15.34
CA HIS A 151 3.29 4.34 15.70
C HIS A 151 2.29 3.17 15.58
N TYR A 152 2.57 2.19 14.72
CA TYR A 152 1.74 0.99 14.60
C TYR A 152 1.98 0.03 15.76
N PHE A 153 3.20 -0.01 16.30
CA PHE A 153 3.53 -0.81 17.47
C PHE A 153 2.92 -0.20 18.73
N ASP A 154 3.05 1.12 18.90
CA ASP A 154 2.48 1.87 20.03
C ASP A 154 0.95 1.78 20.08
N ASN A 155 0.30 1.74 18.91
CA ASN A 155 -1.17 1.71 18.78
C ASN A 155 -1.70 0.39 18.24
N ILE A 156 -1.02 -0.73 18.50
CA ILE A 156 -1.38 -2.02 17.92
C ILE A 156 -2.81 -2.46 18.29
N ASP A 157 -3.30 -2.10 19.47
CA ASP A 157 -4.68 -2.40 19.89
C ASP A 157 -5.70 -1.75 18.96
N GLU A 158 -5.48 -0.50 18.54
CA GLU A 158 -6.31 0.19 17.56
C GLU A 158 -6.18 -0.46 16.18
N VAL A 159 -4.96 -0.74 15.72
CA VAL A 159 -4.69 -1.36 14.42
C VAL A 159 -5.33 -2.75 14.30
N ALA A 160 -5.45 -3.48 15.41
CA ALA A 160 -6.06 -4.79 15.48
C ALA A 160 -7.60 -4.78 15.36
N LYS A 161 -8.28 -3.66 15.62
CA LYS A 161 -9.76 -3.60 15.59
C LYS A 161 -10.34 -3.82 14.20
N GLU A 162 -11.47 -4.52 14.12
CA GLU A 162 -12.13 -4.81 12.84
C GLU A 162 -12.61 -3.57 12.09
N ASP A 163 -12.90 -2.48 12.79
CA ASP A 163 -13.34 -1.17 12.27
C ASP A 163 -12.20 -0.18 12.03
N TYR A 164 -10.95 -0.53 12.35
CA TYR A 164 -9.78 0.30 12.07
C TYR A 164 -9.72 0.72 10.60
N THR A 165 -9.62 2.03 10.36
CA THR A 165 -9.47 2.62 9.03
C THR A 165 -8.16 3.40 8.99
N PRO A 166 -7.21 3.04 8.11
CA PRO A 166 -5.92 3.75 8.01
C PRO A 166 -6.11 5.22 7.65
N SER A 167 -5.33 6.08 8.29
CA SER A 167 -5.24 7.50 7.94
C SER A 167 -4.46 7.70 6.62
N ASN A 168 -4.54 8.90 6.05
CA ASN A 168 -3.75 9.25 4.86
C ASN A 168 -2.24 9.11 5.11
N VAL A 169 -1.78 9.41 6.33
CA VAL A 169 -0.37 9.25 6.72
C VAL A 169 0.01 7.77 6.72
N ASP A 170 -0.85 6.91 7.24
CA ASP A 170 -0.63 5.46 7.28
C ASP A 170 -0.55 4.89 5.87
N ILE A 171 -1.47 5.32 5.00
CA ILE A 171 -1.52 4.92 3.59
C ILE A 171 -0.24 5.35 2.87
N LEU A 172 0.23 6.59 3.06
CA LEU A 172 1.45 7.10 2.45
C LEU A 172 2.67 6.27 2.87
N ASN A 173 2.79 5.99 4.16
CA ASN A 173 3.92 5.27 4.75
C ASN A 173 3.85 3.74 4.58
N CYS A 174 2.67 3.19 4.29
CA CYS A 174 2.52 1.75 4.11
C CYS A 174 3.25 1.26 2.86
N ARG A 175 4.25 0.39 3.06
CA ARG A 175 4.95 -0.30 1.97
C ARG A 175 4.06 -1.40 1.40
N ILE A 176 3.70 -1.27 0.14
CA ILE A 176 3.07 -2.33 -0.66
C ILE A 176 3.98 -2.55 -1.87
N ALA A 177 4.43 -3.79 -2.06
CA ALA A 177 5.18 -4.14 -3.26
C ALA A 177 4.31 -3.84 -4.48
N THR A 178 4.77 -2.95 -5.35
CA THR A 178 4.04 -2.61 -6.57
C THR A 178 4.11 -3.81 -7.52
N SER A 179 3.00 -4.51 -7.70
CA SER A 179 2.86 -5.51 -8.75
C SER A 179 2.27 -4.88 -10.01
N GLY A 180 2.98 -4.98 -11.12
CA GLY A 180 2.52 -4.46 -12.42
C GLY A 180 2.54 -2.93 -12.52
N VAL A 181 1.86 -2.42 -13.56
CA VAL A 181 1.78 -0.99 -13.86
C VAL A 181 0.61 -0.38 -13.10
N LYS A 182 0.87 0.65 -12.29
CA LYS A 182 -0.18 1.49 -11.69
C LYS A 182 -0.32 2.76 -12.52
N VAL A 183 -1.54 2.99 -13.04
CA VAL A 183 -1.90 4.20 -13.79
C VAL A 183 -2.86 5.03 -12.95
N ILE A 184 -2.60 6.33 -12.86
CA ILE A 184 -3.53 7.31 -12.30
C ILE A 184 -3.76 8.42 -13.33
N GLU A 185 -4.99 8.88 -13.41
CA GLU A 185 -5.46 9.96 -14.28
C GLU A 185 -6.03 11.07 -13.42
N PHE A 186 -5.62 12.30 -13.65
CA PHE A 186 -6.08 13.44 -12.86
C PHE A 186 -6.14 14.71 -13.73
N PRO A 187 -7.06 15.64 -13.45
CA PRO A 187 -7.13 16.88 -14.18
C PRO A 187 -5.91 17.76 -13.86
N LEU A 188 -5.27 18.32 -14.89
CA LEU A 188 -4.15 19.26 -14.77
C LEU A 188 -4.58 20.72 -14.49
N SER A 189 -5.86 20.97 -14.24
CA SER A 189 -6.38 22.32 -14.02
C SER A 189 -5.89 22.87 -12.68
N GLY A 190 -4.89 23.75 -12.71
CA GLY A 190 -4.42 24.47 -11.52
C GLY A 190 -2.90 24.55 -11.34
N ILE A 191 -2.09 24.02 -12.26
CA ILE A 191 -0.64 24.29 -12.23
C ILE A 191 -0.41 25.66 -12.88
N PRO A 192 -0.02 26.71 -12.13
CA PRO A 192 0.52 27.92 -12.76
C PRO A 192 1.85 27.53 -13.41
N THR A 193 1.81 27.20 -14.69
CA THR A 193 3.01 27.21 -15.51
C THR A 193 3.44 28.67 -15.62
N LYS A 194 4.59 28.99 -15.02
CA LYS A 194 5.25 30.29 -15.21
C LYS A 194 5.45 30.60 -16.69
#